data_AF-A0A8T5EV82-F1
#
_entry.id   AF-A0A8T5EV82-F1
#
_cell.length_a   1.000
_cell.length_b   1.000
_cell.length_c   1.000
_cell.angle_alpha   90.00
_cell.angle_beta   90.00
_cell.angle_gamma   90.00
#
_symmetry.space_group_name_H-M   'P 1'
#
loop_
_entity.id
_entity.type
_entity.pdbx_description
1 polymer ?
#
loop_
_entity_poly.entity_id
_entity_poly.type
_entity_poly.pdbx_seq_one_letter_code
_entity_poly.pdbx_strand_id
1 'polypeptide(L)'
;MGYIKSTDIAYIHKGLKWLAKEFDLKYDSKWFSYLMVSRRALVLNDYLTGCPEFNHFGKSDREKIANLDKFLASKEYNGRINSVMSGCVKLKNEFEHEVKLADYIEDKDVRKEYLALLSQAKTKYKQGILILIAEPRNQREVRPFLDVLSHEWKHILLHQNKLYREFFGLGQDHWLIDEGITTYFDMLTTPQRFWDVKYHREGLNWKKILKNIKDPYERRKAIISHFGSFQ
;
A
#
# COMPACT_ATOMS: atom_id res chain seq x y z
N MET A 1 -1.43 18.10 -12.83
CA MET A 1 -0.50 16.97 -13.15
C MET A 1 0.89 17.46 -13.59
N GLY A 2 1.52 18.42 -12.91
CA GLY A 2 2.77 19.05 -13.39
C GLY A 2 4.05 18.77 -12.58
N TYR A 3 3.95 18.01 -11.49
CA TYR A 3 5.01 18.01 -10.47
C TYR A 3 5.90 16.76 -10.46
N ILE A 4 5.42 15.63 -10.99
CA ILE A 4 6.14 14.36 -11.03
C ILE A 4 6.77 14.20 -12.42
N LYS A 5 8.09 14.06 -12.48
CA LYS A 5 8.83 13.89 -13.73
C LYS A 5 8.98 12.40 -14.05
N SER A 6 9.07 12.06 -15.34
CA SER A 6 9.36 10.69 -15.77
C SER A 6 10.69 10.15 -15.21
N THR A 7 11.66 11.05 -14.99
CA THR A 7 12.94 10.73 -14.34
C THR A 7 12.77 10.27 -12.90
N ASP A 8 11.77 10.78 -12.18
CA ASP A 8 11.51 10.39 -10.79
C ASP A 8 11.01 8.94 -10.74
N ILE A 9 10.07 8.59 -11.63
CA ILE A 9 9.56 7.23 -11.77
C ILE A 9 10.65 6.25 -12.22
N ALA A 10 11.50 6.67 -13.16
CA ALA A 10 12.63 5.86 -13.61
C ALA A 10 13.63 5.57 -12.48
N TYR A 11 13.84 6.52 -11.56
CA TYR A 11 14.68 6.31 -10.38
C TYR A 11 14.12 5.22 -9.45
N ILE A 12 12.81 5.22 -9.19
CA ILE A 12 12.16 4.17 -8.38
C ILE A 12 12.34 2.80 -9.06
N HIS A 13 12.08 2.70 -10.36
CA HIS A 13 12.28 1.45 -11.12
C HIS A 13 13.71 0.94 -11.05
N LYS A 14 14.72 1.83 -11.08
CA LYS A 14 16.12 1.44 -10.91
C LYS A 14 16.36 0.80 -9.54
N GLY A 15 15.79 1.39 -8.48
CA GLY A 15 15.85 0.84 -7.12
C GLY A 15 15.17 -0.53 -7.01
N LEU A 16 13.98 -0.69 -7.58
CA LEU A 16 13.25 -1.97 -7.60
C LEU A 16 13.99 -3.05 -8.38
N LYS A 17 14.57 -2.71 -9.54
CA LYS A 17 15.38 -3.64 -10.33
C LYS A 17 16.64 -4.09 -9.58
N TRP A 18 17.27 -3.16 -8.84
CA TRP A 18 18.40 -3.51 -7.98
C TRP A 18 17.98 -4.43 -6.83
N LEU A 19 16.89 -4.12 -6.12
CA LEU A 19 16.34 -4.99 -5.07
C LEU A 19 16.04 -6.38 -5.62
N ALA A 20 15.40 -6.46 -6.79
CA ALA A 20 15.08 -7.74 -7.40
C ALA A 20 16.35 -8.59 -7.63
N LYS A 21 17.45 -7.98 -8.07
CA LYS A 21 18.73 -8.68 -8.20
C LYS A 21 19.32 -9.10 -6.85
N GLU A 22 19.28 -8.23 -5.84
CA GLU A 22 19.88 -8.48 -4.51
C GLU A 22 19.17 -9.58 -3.71
N PHE A 23 17.95 -9.93 -4.11
CA PHE A 23 17.08 -10.89 -3.43
C PHE A 23 16.56 -12.01 -4.36
N ASP A 24 17.20 -12.23 -5.51
CA ASP A 24 16.79 -13.27 -6.50
C ASP A 24 15.27 -13.24 -6.83
N LEU A 25 14.75 -12.03 -7.05
CA LEU A 25 13.36 -11.79 -7.41
C LEU A 25 13.25 -11.54 -8.91
N LYS A 26 12.11 -11.94 -9.47
CA LYS A 26 11.67 -11.51 -10.79
C LYS A 26 11.28 -10.03 -10.74
N TYR A 27 11.48 -9.35 -11.86
CA TYR A 27 11.09 -7.95 -12.05
C TYR A 27 10.49 -7.76 -13.44
N ASP A 28 9.31 -7.17 -13.50
CA ASP A 28 8.70 -6.66 -14.73
C ASP A 28 8.16 -5.26 -14.46
N SER A 29 8.59 -4.26 -15.24
CA SER A 29 8.12 -2.89 -15.10
C SER A 29 6.62 -2.73 -15.31
N LYS A 30 5.96 -3.70 -15.97
CA LYS A 30 4.52 -3.71 -16.23
C LYS A 30 3.66 -4.01 -14.99
N TRP A 31 4.25 -4.54 -13.92
CA TRP A 31 3.52 -4.82 -12.66
C TRP A 31 3.13 -3.56 -11.91
N PHE A 32 3.88 -2.48 -12.10
CA PHE A 32 3.78 -1.29 -11.27
C PHE A 32 2.79 -0.31 -11.90
N SER A 33 1.58 -0.27 -11.34
CA SER A 33 0.53 0.67 -11.72
C SER A 33 0.05 1.45 -10.50
N TYR A 34 -0.34 2.70 -10.72
CA TYR A 34 -0.89 3.55 -9.68
C TYR A 34 -1.93 4.50 -10.26
N LEU A 35 -2.85 4.93 -9.40
CA LEU A 35 -3.84 5.95 -9.65
C LEU A 35 -3.70 6.99 -8.54
N MET A 36 -3.41 8.23 -8.95
CA MET A 36 -3.47 9.35 -8.02
C MET A 36 -4.93 9.68 -7.75
N VAL A 37 -5.28 9.81 -6.48
CA VAL A 37 -6.65 10.10 -6.03
C VAL A 37 -6.63 11.26 -5.06
N SER A 38 -7.79 11.91 -4.89
CA SER A 38 -7.92 12.92 -3.84
C SER A 38 -7.69 12.27 -2.46
N ARG A 39 -7.16 13.03 -1.52
CA ARG A 39 -7.00 12.56 -0.13
C ARG A 39 -8.32 12.12 0.48
N ARG A 40 -9.41 12.81 0.15
CA ARG A 40 -10.77 12.43 0.55
C ARG A 40 -11.14 11.04 0.03
N ALA A 41 -10.92 10.78 -1.26
CA ALA A 41 -11.22 9.48 -1.86
C ALA A 41 -10.36 8.36 -1.27
N LEU A 42 -9.08 8.62 -0.99
CA LEU A 42 -8.20 7.66 -0.33
C LEU A 42 -8.68 7.33 1.09
N VAL A 43 -8.98 8.34 1.91
CA VAL A 43 -9.47 8.14 3.29
C VAL A 43 -10.81 7.41 3.32
N LEU A 44 -11.71 7.74 2.39
CA LEU A 44 -12.97 7.02 2.23
C LEU A 44 -12.75 5.55 1.86
N ASN A 45 -11.84 5.28 0.91
CA ASN A 45 -11.45 3.91 0.57
C ASN A 45 -10.89 3.18 1.79
N ASP A 46 -9.89 3.74 2.47
CA ASP A 46 -9.23 3.10 3.62
C ASP A 46 -10.24 2.77 4.73
N TYR A 47 -11.19 3.68 4.98
CA TYR A 47 -12.30 3.43 5.89
C TYR A 47 -13.12 2.23 5.46
N LEU A 48 -13.65 2.24 4.24
CA LEU A 48 -14.56 1.21 3.72
C LEU A 48 -13.88 -0.16 3.56
N THR A 49 -12.59 -0.20 3.24
CA THR A 49 -11.87 -1.44 2.90
C THR A 49 -11.09 -2.02 4.05
N GLY A 50 -11.57 -1.85 5.28
CA GLY A 50 -11.02 -2.62 6.40
C GLY A 50 -9.74 -2.08 7.06
N CYS A 51 -9.28 -0.84 6.78
CA CYS A 51 -8.06 -0.33 7.42
C CYS A 51 -8.20 -0.39 8.96
N PRO A 52 -7.27 -1.06 9.68
CA PRO A 52 -7.41 -1.30 11.11
C PRO A 52 -7.50 -0.04 11.97
N GLU A 53 -6.94 1.08 11.51
CA GLU A 53 -7.00 2.38 12.20
C GLU A 53 -8.46 2.80 12.47
N PHE A 54 -9.38 2.48 11.56
CA PHE A 54 -10.79 2.87 11.65
C PHE A 54 -11.70 1.82 12.30
N ASN A 55 -11.16 0.73 12.83
CA ASN A 55 -11.96 -0.36 13.40
C ASN A 55 -12.83 0.05 14.60
N HIS A 56 -12.52 1.18 15.24
CA HIS A 56 -13.32 1.72 16.33
C HIS A 56 -14.65 2.35 15.85
N PHE A 57 -14.80 2.62 14.55
CA PHE A 57 -16.08 2.97 13.91
C PHE A 57 -16.86 1.73 13.42
N GLY A 58 -16.26 0.54 13.42
CA GLY A 58 -16.88 -0.69 12.94
C GLY A 58 -15.84 -1.69 12.45
N LYS A 59 -16.01 -2.97 12.75
CA LYS A 59 -15.07 -4.04 12.38
C LYS A 59 -15.51 -4.79 11.12
N SER A 60 -16.80 -4.77 10.81
CA SER A 60 -17.39 -5.35 9.60
C SER A 60 -17.83 -4.29 8.61
N ASP A 61 -17.96 -4.65 7.34
CA ASP A 61 -18.43 -3.74 6.30
C ASP A 61 -19.79 -3.13 6.65
N ARG A 62 -20.70 -3.96 7.18
CA ARG A 62 -22.04 -3.52 7.60
C ARG A 62 -21.98 -2.44 8.68
N GLU A 63 -21.14 -2.63 9.70
CA GLU A 63 -20.97 -1.64 10.76
C GLU A 63 -20.33 -0.36 10.25
N LYS A 64 -19.34 -0.48 9.35
CA LYS A 64 -18.67 0.67 8.73
C LYS A 64 -19.64 1.47 7.87
N ILE A 65 -20.43 0.82 7.04
CA ILE A 65 -21.48 1.48 6.26
C ILE A 65 -22.49 2.19 7.19
N ALA A 66 -22.96 1.51 8.23
CA ALA A 66 -23.91 2.09 9.19
C ALA A 66 -23.35 3.26 10.00
N ASN A 67 -22.03 3.35 10.17
CA ASN A 67 -21.35 4.43 10.89
C ASN A 67 -20.64 5.44 9.97
N LEU A 68 -20.87 5.36 8.65
CA LEU A 68 -20.18 6.19 7.67
C LEU A 68 -20.41 7.68 7.93
N ASP A 69 -21.65 8.10 8.22
CA ASP A 69 -21.96 9.51 8.52
C ASP A 69 -21.23 10.01 9.77
N LYS A 70 -21.14 9.15 10.81
CA LYS A 70 -20.38 9.48 12.03
C LYS A 70 -18.89 9.64 11.73
N PHE A 71 -18.35 8.77 10.87
CA PHE A 71 -16.97 8.87 10.43
C PHE A 71 -16.73 10.16 9.65
N LEU A 72 -17.56 10.47 8.65
CA LEU A 72 -17.44 11.66 7.81
C LEU A 72 -17.58 12.97 8.62
N ALA A 73 -18.36 12.97 9.70
CA ALA A 73 -18.50 14.10 10.62
C ALA A 73 -17.37 14.20 11.66
N SER A 74 -16.50 13.19 11.77
CA SER A 74 -15.50 13.10 12.84
C SER A 74 -14.32 14.07 12.65
N LYS A 75 -13.67 14.42 13.77
CA LYS A 75 -12.40 15.16 13.75
C LYS A 75 -11.28 14.33 13.09
N GLU A 76 -11.34 13.01 13.25
CA GLU A 76 -10.34 12.09 12.70
C GLU A 76 -10.36 12.10 11.17
N TYR A 77 -11.54 12.00 10.55
CA TYR A 77 -11.69 12.11 9.10
C TYR A 77 -11.14 13.43 8.56
N ASN A 78 -11.53 14.55 9.18
CA ASN A 78 -11.05 15.88 8.81
C ASN A 78 -9.54 16.03 9.01
N GLY A 79 -9.00 15.50 10.10
CA GLY A 79 -7.56 15.45 10.35
C GLY A 79 -6.83 14.65 9.28
N ARG A 80 -7.32 13.44 8.98
CA ARG A 80 -6.70 12.51 8.03
C ARG A 80 -6.70 13.07 6.61
N ILE A 81 -7.79 13.65 6.13
CA ILE A 81 -7.80 14.28 4.79
C ILE A 81 -6.71 15.34 4.67
N ASN A 82 -6.47 16.10 5.74
CA ASN A 82 -5.51 17.19 5.74
C ASN A 82 -4.05 16.73 5.82
N SER A 83 -3.77 15.57 6.39
CA SER A 83 -2.41 15.08 6.60
C SER A 83 -2.02 13.89 5.74
N VAL A 84 -2.97 13.13 5.19
CA VAL A 84 -2.67 11.83 4.56
C VAL A 84 -1.74 11.99 3.36
N MET A 85 -0.63 11.27 3.45
CA MET A 85 0.32 11.01 2.37
C MET A 85 0.67 9.52 2.48
N SER A 86 -0.24 8.69 1.99
CA SER A 86 -0.14 7.24 2.00
C SER A 86 -0.62 6.69 0.66
N GLY A 87 -0.36 5.40 0.44
CA GLY A 87 -0.95 4.62 -0.62
C GLY A 87 -1.61 3.38 -0.05
N CYS A 88 -2.35 2.68 -0.90
CA CYS A 88 -2.83 1.35 -0.60
C CYS A 88 -2.79 0.50 -1.87
N VAL A 89 -2.34 -0.74 -1.72
CA VAL A 89 -2.40 -1.73 -2.79
C VAL A 89 -3.82 -2.29 -2.86
N LYS A 90 -4.36 -2.33 -4.07
CA LYS A 90 -5.66 -2.87 -4.42
C LYS A 90 -5.47 -4.09 -5.30
N LEU A 91 -6.15 -5.18 -4.96
CA LEU A 91 -6.26 -6.31 -5.87
C LEU A 91 -7.55 -6.27 -6.68
N LYS A 92 -7.50 -6.84 -7.88
CA LYS A 92 -8.65 -6.89 -8.78
C LYS A 92 -9.74 -7.84 -8.28
N ASN A 93 -9.39 -8.88 -7.50
CA ASN A 93 -10.38 -9.78 -6.90
C ASN A 93 -11.18 -9.11 -5.76
N GLU A 94 -10.62 -8.10 -5.09
CA GLU A 94 -11.32 -7.31 -4.06
C GLU A 94 -12.29 -6.29 -4.68
N PHE A 95 -12.03 -5.88 -5.93
CA PHE A 95 -12.81 -4.87 -6.63
C PHE A 95 -14.31 -5.20 -6.71
N GLU A 96 -14.67 -6.46 -6.97
CA GLU A 96 -16.08 -6.86 -7.07
C GLU A 96 -16.82 -6.75 -5.74
N HIS A 97 -16.10 -7.02 -4.63
CA HIS A 97 -16.65 -6.85 -3.30
C HIS A 97 -16.89 -5.36 -3.00
N GLU A 98 -15.94 -4.49 -3.31
CA GLU A 98 -16.08 -3.04 -3.13
C GLU A 98 -17.21 -2.41 -3.93
N VAL A 99 -17.40 -2.87 -5.18
CA VAL A 99 -18.54 -2.44 -6.00
C VAL A 99 -19.85 -2.80 -5.31
N LYS A 100 -19.98 -4.01 -4.76
CA LYS A 100 -21.16 -4.42 -3.99
C LYS A 100 -21.31 -3.60 -2.71
N LEU A 101 -20.21 -3.29 -2.01
CA LEU A 101 -20.25 -2.44 -0.82
C LEU A 101 -20.83 -1.05 -1.11
N ALA A 102 -20.51 -0.48 -2.27
CA ALA A 102 -21.02 0.82 -2.68
C ALA A 102 -22.56 0.87 -2.75
N ASP A 103 -23.22 -0.24 -3.10
CA ASP A 103 -24.69 -0.32 -3.20
C ASP A 103 -25.40 -0.12 -1.85
N TYR A 104 -24.69 -0.37 -0.75
CA TYR A 104 -25.21 -0.22 0.61
C TYR A 104 -24.97 1.18 1.22
N ILE A 105 -24.22 2.06 0.55
CA ILE A 105 -23.95 3.44 1.05
C ILE A 105 -25.19 4.31 0.88
N GLU A 106 -25.90 4.68 1.94
CA GLU A 106 -27.18 5.41 1.84
C GLU A 106 -27.03 6.83 1.26
N ASP A 107 -25.98 7.55 1.64
CA ASP A 107 -25.69 8.89 1.11
C ASP A 107 -25.37 8.81 -0.40
N LYS A 108 -26.20 9.46 -1.21
CA LYS A 108 -26.11 9.43 -2.67
C LYS A 108 -24.84 10.09 -3.21
N ASP A 109 -24.38 11.16 -2.58
CA ASP A 109 -23.20 11.89 -3.03
C ASP A 109 -21.93 11.12 -2.70
N VAL A 110 -21.86 10.55 -1.50
CA VAL A 110 -20.76 9.66 -1.09
C VAL A 110 -20.72 8.40 -1.94
N ARG A 111 -21.88 7.78 -2.20
CA ARG A 111 -22.00 6.62 -3.10
C ARG A 111 -21.48 6.95 -4.49
N LYS A 112 -21.91 8.08 -5.05
CA LYS A 112 -21.48 8.53 -6.38
C LYS A 112 -19.98 8.79 -6.44
N GLU A 113 -19.42 9.43 -5.41
CA GLU A 113 -17.98 9.66 -5.27
C GLU A 113 -17.19 8.34 -5.25
N TYR A 114 -17.61 7.38 -4.42
CA TYR A 114 -16.94 6.09 -4.29
C TYR A 114 -17.05 5.25 -5.56
N LEU A 115 -18.22 5.20 -6.20
CA LEU A 115 -18.40 4.54 -7.51
C LEU A 115 -17.53 5.17 -8.61
N ALA A 116 -17.36 6.50 -8.60
CA ALA A 116 -16.48 7.17 -9.54
C ALA A 116 -15.00 6.79 -9.34
N LEU A 117 -14.56 6.64 -8.09
CA LEU A 117 -13.23 6.12 -7.75
C LEU A 117 -13.06 4.69 -8.29
N LEU A 118 -14.01 3.80 -8.01
CA LEU A 118 -13.97 2.41 -8.47
C LEU A 118 -13.97 2.32 -10.00
N SER A 119 -14.78 3.14 -10.69
CA SER A 119 -14.80 3.19 -12.15
C SER A 119 -13.44 3.60 -12.73
N GLN A 120 -12.75 4.58 -12.12
CA GLN A 120 -11.40 4.96 -12.53
C GLN A 120 -10.41 3.83 -12.30
N ALA A 121 -10.42 3.23 -11.10
CA ALA A 121 -9.54 2.14 -10.70
C ALA A 121 -9.64 0.93 -11.64
N LYS A 122 -10.86 0.55 -12.04
CA LYS A 122 -11.15 -0.59 -12.94
C LYS A 122 -10.30 -0.60 -14.21
N THR A 123 -10.03 0.58 -14.77
CA THR A 123 -9.28 0.74 -16.03
C THR A 123 -7.76 0.78 -15.85
N LYS A 124 -7.27 0.83 -14.61
CA LYS A 124 -5.86 1.06 -14.28
C LYS A 124 -5.13 -0.18 -13.75
N TYR A 125 -5.87 -1.21 -13.32
CA TYR A 125 -5.28 -2.48 -12.92
C TYR A 125 -4.36 -3.05 -14.01
N LYS A 126 -3.13 -3.39 -13.60
CA LYS A 126 -2.19 -4.15 -14.43
C LYS A 126 -1.85 -5.44 -13.72
N GLN A 127 -1.96 -6.57 -14.42
CA GLN A 127 -1.74 -7.91 -13.84
C GLN A 127 -2.54 -8.14 -12.53
N GLY A 128 -3.75 -7.55 -12.45
CA GLY A 128 -4.62 -7.69 -11.28
C GLY A 128 -4.28 -6.82 -10.07
N ILE A 129 -3.31 -5.90 -10.15
CA ILE A 129 -2.89 -5.04 -9.03
C ILE A 129 -2.90 -3.57 -9.43
N LEU A 130 -3.27 -2.69 -8.50
CA LEU A 130 -3.25 -1.24 -8.62
C LEU A 130 -2.85 -0.62 -7.27
N ILE A 131 -2.17 0.52 -7.28
CA ILE A 131 -2.03 1.35 -6.07
C ILE A 131 -2.93 2.56 -6.18
N LEU A 132 -3.71 2.84 -5.13
CA LEU A 132 -4.29 4.16 -4.93
C LEU A 132 -3.32 4.96 -4.08
N ILE A 133 -3.04 6.20 -4.46
CA ILE A 133 -2.10 7.06 -3.72
C ILE A 133 -2.60 8.49 -3.71
N ALA A 134 -2.45 9.17 -2.57
CA ALA A 134 -2.86 10.55 -2.41
C ALA A 134 -2.12 11.46 -3.41
N GLU A 135 -2.85 12.28 -4.17
CA GLU A 135 -2.23 13.27 -5.05
C GLU A 135 -1.49 14.34 -4.24
N PRO A 136 -0.25 14.72 -4.65
CA PRO A 136 0.48 15.81 -4.01
C PRO A 136 -0.21 17.16 -4.31
N ARG A 137 -0.44 17.97 -3.28
CA ARG A 137 -1.09 19.28 -3.38
C ARG A 137 -0.16 20.37 -3.91
N ASN A 138 1.14 20.18 -3.75
CA ASN A 138 2.17 21.16 -4.09
C ASN A 138 3.53 20.46 -4.33
N GLN A 139 4.50 21.23 -4.84
CA GLN A 139 5.84 20.72 -5.17
C GLN A 139 6.57 20.11 -3.96
N ARG A 140 6.33 20.59 -2.73
CA ARG A 140 7.01 20.08 -1.52
C ARG A 140 6.55 18.66 -1.17
N GLU A 141 5.36 18.28 -1.61
CA GLU A 141 4.80 16.95 -1.37
C GLU A 141 5.21 15.91 -2.41
N VAL A 142 5.86 16.32 -3.51
CA VAL A 142 6.31 15.39 -4.57
C VAL A 142 7.28 14.35 -4.04
N ARG A 143 8.23 14.76 -3.21
CA ARG A 143 9.20 13.82 -2.66
C ARG A 143 8.54 12.81 -1.70
N PRO A 144 7.73 13.25 -0.70
CA PRO A 144 6.91 12.34 0.09
C PRO A 144 6.04 11.40 -0.74
N PHE A 145 5.40 11.91 -1.81
CA PHE A 145 4.62 11.09 -2.73
C PHE A 145 5.46 9.99 -3.40
N LEU A 146 6.62 10.33 -3.97
CA LEU A 146 7.51 9.37 -4.62
C LEU A 146 8.04 8.33 -3.62
N ASP A 147 8.24 8.75 -2.38
CA ASP A 147 8.66 7.89 -1.30
C ASP A 147 7.58 6.85 -0.98
N VAL A 148 6.33 7.29 -0.78
CA VAL A 148 5.18 6.38 -0.61
C VAL A 148 5.03 5.47 -1.82
N LEU A 149 5.06 6.00 -3.04
CA LEU A 149 4.93 5.18 -4.25
C LEU A 149 6.02 4.09 -4.34
N SER A 150 7.26 4.45 -4.00
CA SER A 150 8.39 3.51 -3.94
C SER A 150 8.22 2.45 -2.87
N HIS A 151 7.55 2.77 -1.76
CA HIS A 151 7.20 1.83 -0.71
C HIS A 151 6.12 0.85 -1.21
N GLU A 152 4.99 1.37 -1.70
CA GLU A 152 3.89 0.55 -2.24
C GLU A 152 4.33 -0.39 -3.39
N TRP A 153 5.24 0.06 -4.26
CA TRP A 153 5.78 -0.80 -5.32
C TRP A 153 6.66 -1.93 -4.82
N LYS A 154 7.27 -1.81 -3.64
CA LYS A 154 7.99 -2.94 -3.03
C LYS A 154 7.02 -4.01 -2.54
N HIS A 155 5.85 -3.64 -2.01
CA HIS A 155 4.77 -4.59 -1.71
C HIS A 155 4.35 -5.35 -2.98
N ILE A 156 4.17 -4.66 -4.11
CA ILE A 156 3.90 -5.31 -5.40
C ILE A 156 5.04 -6.26 -5.82
N LEU A 157 6.29 -5.83 -5.68
CA LEU A 157 7.46 -6.66 -6.02
C LEU A 157 7.49 -7.96 -5.19
N LEU A 158 7.25 -7.86 -3.89
CA LEU A 158 7.15 -9.01 -2.98
C LEU A 158 5.98 -9.91 -3.37
N HIS A 159 4.79 -9.34 -3.62
CA HIS A 159 3.60 -10.09 -4.00
C HIS A 159 3.79 -10.90 -5.28
N GLN A 160 4.30 -10.28 -6.35
CA GLN A 160 4.55 -10.94 -7.64
C GLN A 160 5.59 -12.07 -7.54
N ASN A 161 6.43 -12.02 -6.49
CA ASN A 161 7.42 -13.05 -6.18
C ASN A 161 6.97 -14.05 -5.11
N LYS A 162 5.70 -13.98 -4.68
CA LYS A 162 5.11 -14.85 -3.65
C LYS A 162 5.84 -14.75 -2.29
N LEU A 163 6.31 -13.54 -1.96
CA LEU A 163 6.99 -13.21 -0.70
C LEU A 163 6.16 -12.26 0.16
N TYR A 164 4.83 -12.35 0.05
CA TYR A 164 3.90 -11.41 0.64
C TYR A 164 2.65 -12.15 1.10
N ARG A 165 2.17 -11.89 2.31
CA ARG A 165 1.11 -12.70 2.96
C ARG A 165 -0.23 -12.00 3.09
N GLU A 166 -0.23 -10.68 3.27
CA GLU A 166 -1.39 -9.90 3.68
C GLU A 166 -2.64 -10.06 2.80
N PHE A 167 -2.50 -10.34 1.51
CA PHE A 167 -3.67 -10.46 0.64
C PHE A 167 -4.55 -11.69 0.91
N PHE A 168 -4.15 -12.57 1.84
CA PHE A 168 -4.87 -13.81 2.15
C PHE A 168 -5.59 -13.82 3.51
N GLY A 169 -5.83 -12.66 4.13
CA GLY A 169 -6.78 -12.57 5.26
C GLY A 169 -6.30 -13.14 6.59
N LEU A 170 -4.97 -13.16 6.82
CA LEU A 170 -4.37 -13.68 8.05
C LEU A 170 -3.87 -12.52 8.92
N GLY A 171 -4.68 -12.02 9.87
CA GLY A 171 -4.29 -11.32 11.11
C GLY A 171 -3.42 -10.04 11.08
N GLN A 172 -3.37 -9.31 12.21
CA GLN A 172 -2.55 -8.08 12.38
C GLN A 172 -1.03 -8.36 12.45
N ASP A 173 -0.62 -9.55 12.88
CA ASP A 173 0.81 -9.87 13.07
C ASP A 173 1.55 -10.02 11.73
N HIS A 174 0.85 -10.46 10.68
CA HIS A 174 1.43 -10.55 9.34
C HIS A 174 1.63 -9.18 8.70
N TRP A 175 0.75 -8.22 9.04
CA TRP A 175 0.87 -6.85 8.55
C TRP A 175 2.17 -6.20 8.98
N LEU A 176 2.52 -6.38 10.26
CA LEU A 176 3.76 -5.84 10.80
C LEU A 176 5.00 -6.39 10.08
N ILE A 177 5.00 -7.68 9.73
CA ILE A 177 6.12 -8.34 9.04
C ILE A 177 6.24 -7.85 7.59
N ASP A 178 5.11 -7.75 6.88
CA ASP A 178 5.02 -7.29 5.49
C ASP A 178 5.47 -5.82 5.36
N GLU A 179 4.97 -4.93 6.22
CA GLU A 179 5.45 -3.54 6.34
C GLU A 179 6.93 -3.47 6.74
N GLY A 180 7.37 -4.38 7.61
CA GLY A 180 8.74 -4.45 8.10
C GLY A 180 9.74 -4.80 7.01
N ILE A 181 9.45 -5.79 6.15
CA ILE A 181 10.36 -6.15 5.04
C ILE A 181 10.40 -5.04 3.99
N THR A 182 9.26 -4.41 3.71
CA THR A 182 9.22 -3.26 2.82
C THR A 182 10.05 -2.11 3.38
N THR A 183 9.90 -1.82 4.68
CA THR A 183 10.69 -0.82 5.41
C THR A 183 12.19 -1.14 5.39
N TYR A 184 12.58 -2.41 5.47
CA TYR A 184 13.97 -2.82 5.31
C TYR A 184 14.51 -2.57 3.90
N PHE A 185 13.78 -2.95 2.85
CA PHE A 185 14.16 -2.65 1.46
C PHE A 185 14.31 -1.15 1.22
N ASP A 186 13.43 -0.39 1.85
CA ASP A 186 13.45 1.04 1.88
C ASP A 186 14.73 1.62 2.53
N MET A 187 15.21 1.06 3.65
CA MET A 187 16.50 1.42 4.24
C MET A 187 17.68 1.15 3.29
N LEU A 188 17.56 0.19 2.38
CA LEU A 188 18.59 -0.12 1.39
C LEU A 188 18.56 0.85 0.21
N THR A 189 17.38 1.28 -0.21
CA THR A 189 17.22 2.12 -1.42
C THR A 189 17.10 3.62 -1.13
N THR A 190 16.81 3.99 0.11
CA THR A 190 16.41 5.35 0.48
C THR A 190 17.07 5.77 1.81
N PRO A 191 18.07 6.67 1.79
CA PRO A 191 18.94 6.92 2.96
C PRO A 191 18.29 7.59 4.18
N GLN A 192 17.13 8.27 4.04
CA GLN A 192 16.53 9.04 5.12
C GLN A 192 15.01 9.09 4.99
N ARG A 193 14.30 8.63 6.02
CA ARG A 193 12.83 8.69 6.09
C ARG A 193 12.34 8.70 7.53
N PHE A 194 11.13 9.24 7.68
CA PHE A 194 10.30 9.04 8.85
C PHE A 194 9.53 7.73 8.64
N TRP A 195 9.95 6.71 9.36
CA TRP A 195 9.28 5.42 9.41
C TRP A 195 8.28 5.46 10.56
N ASP A 196 7.13 4.81 10.42
CA ASP A 196 6.37 4.43 11.61
C ASP A 196 7.32 3.62 12.51
N VAL A 197 7.36 3.97 13.81
CA VAL A 197 8.28 3.38 14.78
C VAL A 197 8.16 1.85 14.82
N LYS A 198 6.94 1.33 14.62
CA LYS A 198 6.66 -0.11 14.60
C LYS A 198 7.31 -0.78 13.39
N TYR A 199 7.10 -0.25 12.19
CA TYR A 199 7.65 -0.81 10.95
C TYR A 199 9.17 -0.63 10.89
N HIS A 200 9.71 0.46 11.44
CA HIS A 200 11.15 0.65 11.57
C HIS A 200 11.81 -0.45 12.40
N ARG A 201 11.21 -0.77 13.55
CA ARG A 201 11.70 -1.85 14.43
C ARG A 201 11.74 -3.17 13.69
N GLU A 202 10.69 -3.47 12.92
CA GLU A 202 10.65 -4.70 12.15
C GLU A 202 11.62 -4.70 10.97
N GLY A 203 11.82 -3.57 10.30
CA GLY A 203 12.88 -3.42 9.31
C GLY A 203 14.29 -3.63 9.87
N LEU A 204 14.54 -3.23 11.13
CA LEU A 204 15.79 -3.55 11.83
C LEU A 204 15.91 -5.04 12.19
N ASN A 205 14.80 -5.74 12.44
CA ASN A 205 14.79 -7.18 12.63
C ASN A 205 15.18 -7.89 11.32
N TRP A 206 14.58 -7.51 10.19
CA TRP A 206 14.98 -7.99 8.87
C TRP A 206 16.46 -7.73 8.56
N LYS A 207 16.97 -6.54 8.90
CA LYS A 207 18.39 -6.23 8.77
C LYS A 207 19.27 -7.20 9.57
N LYS A 208 18.87 -7.61 10.77
CA LYS A 208 19.61 -8.60 11.58
C LYS A 208 19.55 -9.98 10.95
N ILE A 209 18.37 -10.43 10.52
CA ILE A 209 18.15 -11.74 9.89
C ILE A 209 19.03 -11.90 8.64
N LEU A 210 19.11 -10.85 7.82
CA LEU A 210 19.75 -10.91 6.50
C LEU A 210 21.21 -10.44 6.50
N LYS A 211 21.73 -9.93 7.63
CA LYS A 211 23.04 -9.25 7.74
C LYS A 211 24.21 -10.04 7.13
N ASN A 212 24.24 -11.34 7.35
CA ASN A 212 25.37 -12.20 6.98
C ASN A 212 25.10 -13.06 5.73
N ILE A 213 23.91 -12.94 5.14
CA ILE A 213 23.54 -13.71 3.95
C ILE A 213 23.96 -12.88 2.73
N LYS A 214 25.01 -13.32 2.04
CA LYS A 214 25.56 -12.61 0.87
C LYS A 214 24.92 -13.04 -0.44
N ASP A 215 24.54 -14.31 -0.53
CA ASP A 215 23.93 -14.87 -1.72
C ASP A 215 22.46 -14.41 -1.86
N PRO A 216 22.05 -13.83 -3.00
CA PRO A 216 20.68 -13.37 -3.22
C PRO A 216 19.60 -14.46 -3.07
N TYR A 217 19.88 -15.68 -3.53
CA TYR A 217 18.95 -16.79 -3.45
C TYR A 217 18.77 -17.27 -2.00
N GLU A 218 19.84 -17.32 -1.22
CA GLU A 218 19.76 -17.61 0.21
C GLU A 218 19.05 -16.49 1.01
N ARG A 219 19.19 -15.21 0.61
CA ARG A 219 18.40 -14.11 1.21
C ARG A 219 16.91 -14.31 0.96
N ARG A 220 16.53 -14.67 -0.27
CA ARG A 220 15.15 -14.99 -0.63
C ARG A 220 14.60 -16.15 0.20
N LYS A 221 15.36 -17.24 0.34
CA LYS A 221 14.98 -18.37 1.19
C LYS A 221 14.80 -17.96 2.64
N ALA A 222 15.69 -17.12 3.17
CA ALA A 222 15.58 -16.63 4.54
C ALA A 222 14.29 -15.82 4.75
N ILE A 223 13.89 -15.01 3.76
CA ILE A 223 12.61 -14.31 3.76
C ILE A 223 11.45 -15.31 3.82
N ILE A 224 11.41 -16.28 2.91
CA ILE A 224 10.36 -17.32 2.87
C ILE A 224 10.28 -18.08 4.19
N SER A 225 11.43 -18.50 4.71
CA SER A 225 11.55 -19.27 5.95
C SER A 225 11.07 -18.46 7.16
N HIS A 226 11.40 -17.16 7.22
CA HIS A 226 11.00 -16.30 8.32
C HIS A 226 9.52 -15.96 8.30
N PHE A 227 8.93 -15.80 7.12
CA PHE A 227 7.48 -15.80 7.00
C PHE A 227 6.92 -17.11 7.59
N GLY A 228 7.58 -18.24 7.35
CA GLY A 228 7.20 -19.58 7.79
C GLY A 228 6.98 -20.46 6.58
N SER A 229 7.50 -21.68 6.60
CA SER A 229 7.29 -22.67 5.52
C SER A 229 5.79 -22.92 5.33
N PHE A 230 5.27 -22.69 4.13
CA PHE A 230 3.98 -23.25 3.74
C PHE A 230 4.04 -23.87 2.34
N GLN A 231 3.59 -25.12 2.32
CA GLN A 231 3.15 -25.90 1.17
C GLN A 231 1.87 -25.31 0.60
#